data_AF-A0A1I6PR42-F1
#
_entry.id   AF-A0A1I6PR42-F1
#
_cell.length_a   1.000
_cell.length_b   1.000
_cell.length_c   1.000
_cell.angle_alpha   90.00
_cell.angle_beta   90.00
_cell.angle_gamma   90.00
#
_symmetry.space_group_name_H-M   'P 1'
#
loop_
_entity.id
_entity.type
_entity.pdbx_description
1 polymer ?
#
loop_
_entity_poly.entity_id
_entity_poly.type
_entity_poly.pdbx_seq_one_letter_code
_entity_poly.pdbx_strand_id
1 'polypeptide(L)'
;MKHTLRAFSLGMLATTTIFSIYIFFFNETDTSTARPSDTDMIQSLEDNGFHIYTDDELTRFIDEQLAEQTADEKNQNNTSDIDESEPSSVPENEPTPEEPSKDNQESSVDTSSFILTIEPGMTVTEVSNYLIIANLIESREQFINYLSDNGYATNIQVGSFELDRDMTLDEVVDVIANKE
;
A
#
# COMPACT_ATOMS: atom_id res chain seq x y z
N MET A 1 46.24 12.68 -41.72
CA MET A 1 45.04 12.69 -40.86
C MET A 1 43.69 12.69 -41.61
N LYS A 2 43.63 12.93 -42.94
CA LYS A 2 42.34 12.97 -43.68
C LYS A 2 41.68 11.59 -43.91
N HIS A 3 42.46 10.51 -43.80
CA HIS A 3 41.97 9.14 -44.02
C HIS A 3 41.48 8.44 -42.74
N THR A 4 42.00 8.84 -41.57
CA THR A 4 41.62 8.24 -40.28
C THR A 4 40.17 8.58 -39.92
N LEU A 5 39.72 9.81 -40.23
CA LEU A 5 38.34 10.22 -40.01
C LEU A 5 37.34 9.43 -40.89
N ARG A 6 37.73 9.09 -42.12
CA ARG A 6 36.91 8.27 -43.04
C ARG A 6 36.86 6.80 -42.61
N ALA A 7 37.99 6.26 -42.15
CA ALA A 7 38.05 4.89 -41.63
C ALA A 7 37.22 4.74 -40.35
N PHE A 8 37.21 5.75 -39.48
CA PHE A 8 36.38 5.77 -38.26
C PHE A 8 34.88 5.74 -38.59
N SER A 9 34.41 6.59 -39.51
CA SER A 9 33.01 6.58 -39.94
C SER A 9 32.60 5.28 -40.63
N LEU A 10 33.51 4.67 -41.40
CA LEU A 10 33.24 3.36 -42.02
C LEU A 10 33.08 2.26 -40.96
N GLY A 11 33.88 2.31 -39.89
CA GLY A 11 33.78 1.39 -38.77
C GLY A 11 32.43 1.49 -38.07
N MET A 12 31.96 2.71 -37.77
CA MET A 12 30.65 2.91 -37.17
C MET A 12 29.53 2.38 -38.06
N LEU A 13 29.54 2.69 -39.35
CA LEU A 13 28.53 2.18 -40.29
C LEU A 13 28.52 0.66 -40.33
N ALA A 14 29.68 0.02 -40.43
CA ALA A 14 29.78 -1.44 -40.45
C ALA A 14 29.18 -2.06 -39.17
N THR A 15 29.47 -1.49 -37.99
CA THR A 15 28.90 -1.98 -36.73
C THR A 15 27.38 -1.81 -36.69
N THR A 16 26.86 -0.65 -37.09
CA THR A 16 25.40 -0.41 -37.10
C THR A 16 24.67 -1.32 -38.08
N THR A 17 25.24 -1.58 -39.26
CA THR A 17 24.63 -2.47 -40.25
C THR A 17 24.61 -3.91 -39.75
N ILE A 18 25.67 -4.37 -39.09
CA ILE A 18 25.72 -5.72 -38.48
C ILE A 18 24.66 -5.84 -37.39
N PHE A 19 24.53 -4.85 -36.49
CA PHE A 19 23.49 -4.87 -35.46
C PHE A 19 22.07 -4.80 -36.03
N SER A 20 21.81 -3.98 -37.07
CA SER A 20 20.50 -3.94 -37.72
C SER A 20 20.13 -5.28 -38.36
N ILE A 21 21.07 -5.96 -39.02
CA ILE A 21 20.82 -7.29 -39.60
C ILE A 21 20.57 -8.31 -38.50
N TYR A 22 21.37 -8.29 -37.43
CA TYR A 22 21.15 -9.18 -36.29
C TYR A 22 19.77 -8.95 -35.64
N ILE A 23 19.40 -7.69 -35.42
CA ILE A 23 18.08 -7.34 -34.89
C ILE A 23 16.97 -7.81 -35.85
N PHE A 24 17.11 -7.59 -37.15
CA PHE A 24 16.06 -7.94 -38.11
C PHE A 24 15.85 -9.46 -38.29
N PHE A 25 16.92 -10.27 -38.19
CA PHE A 25 16.84 -11.72 -38.42
C PHE A 25 16.77 -12.57 -37.15
N PHE A 26 17.28 -12.08 -36.02
CA PHE A 26 17.34 -12.83 -34.76
C PHE A 26 16.55 -12.18 -33.62
N ASN A 27 16.06 -10.96 -33.83
CA ASN A 27 15.21 -10.29 -32.86
C ASN A 27 13.79 -10.25 -33.42
N GLU A 28 13.13 -11.42 -33.42
CA GLU A 28 11.71 -11.45 -33.04
C GLU A 28 11.66 -10.99 -31.58
N THR A 29 11.90 -9.69 -31.35
CA THR A 29 11.36 -9.09 -30.14
C THR A 29 9.87 -9.11 -30.40
N ASP A 30 9.19 -10.09 -29.79
CA ASP A 30 7.81 -9.92 -29.43
C ASP A 30 7.73 -8.71 -28.49
N THR A 31 7.83 -7.49 -29.04
CA THR A 31 7.29 -6.29 -28.42
C THR A 31 5.78 -6.35 -28.57
N SER A 32 5.20 -7.42 -28.03
CA SER A 32 3.83 -7.44 -27.60
C SER A 32 3.92 -7.33 -26.09
N THR A 33 3.87 -6.10 -25.60
CA THR A 33 3.34 -5.83 -24.25
C THR A 33 1.85 -6.18 -24.27
N ALA A 34 1.52 -7.43 -24.60
CA ALA A 34 0.21 -7.99 -24.34
C ALA A 34 0.19 -8.18 -22.83
N ARG A 35 -0.60 -7.34 -22.15
CA ARG A 35 -1.01 -7.66 -20.78
C ARG A 35 -1.49 -9.12 -20.80
N PRO A 36 -0.99 -9.98 -19.90
CA PRO A 36 -1.54 -11.33 -19.77
C PRO A 36 -3.05 -11.23 -19.62
N SER A 37 -3.78 -12.21 -20.15
CA SER A 37 -5.22 -12.29 -19.96
C SER A 37 -5.55 -12.22 -18.47
N ASP A 38 -6.66 -11.61 -18.08
CA ASP A 38 -7.10 -11.57 -16.67
C ASP A 38 -7.16 -13.00 -16.09
N THR A 39 -7.52 -13.99 -16.92
CA THR A 39 -7.51 -15.42 -16.55
C THR A 39 -6.11 -15.94 -16.23
N ASP A 40 -5.11 -15.55 -17.01
CA ASP A 40 -3.72 -16.02 -16.84
C ASP A 40 -3.11 -15.37 -15.59
N MET A 41 -3.52 -14.14 -15.29
CA MET A 41 -3.10 -13.41 -14.09
C MET A 41 -3.73 -13.99 -12.82
N ILE A 42 -5.04 -14.28 -12.84
CA ILE A 42 -5.74 -14.95 -11.72
C ILE A 42 -5.10 -16.31 -11.45
N GLN A 43 -4.87 -17.13 -12.49
CA GLN A 43 -4.25 -18.44 -12.33
C GLN A 43 -2.84 -18.34 -11.74
N SER A 44 -2.04 -17.35 -12.19
CA SER A 44 -0.72 -17.10 -11.62
C SER A 44 -0.81 -16.73 -10.13
N LEU A 45 -1.76 -15.89 -9.72
CA LEU A 45 -1.95 -15.53 -8.32
C LEU A 45 -2.37 -16.74 -7.46
N GLU A 46 -3.29 -17.57 -7.96
CA GLU A 46 -3.69 -18.81 -7.28
C GLU A 46 -2.52 -19.80 -7.14
N ASP A 47 -1.73 -19.99 -8.20
CA ASP A 47 -0.55 -20.87 -8.19
C ASP A 47 0.53 -20.37 -7.20
N ASN A 48 0.61 -19.04 -7.00
CA ASN A 48 1.46 -18.42 -5.99
C ASN A 48 0.86 -18.46 -4.56
N GLY A 49 -0.30 -19.09 -4.37
CA GLY A 49 -0.95 -19.29 -3.08
C GLY A 49 -1.80 -18.11 -2.60
N PHE A 50 -2.10 -17.14 -3.47
CA PHE A 50 -3.04 -16.07 -3.15
C PHE A 50 -4.48 -16.54 -3.36
N HIS A 51 -5.40 -16.08 -2.50
CA HIS A 51 -6.83 -16.33 -2.64
C HIS A 51 -7.52 -15.06 -3.14
N ILE A 52 -8.36 -15.18 -4.17
CA ILE A 52 -9.06 -14.05 -4.79
C ILE A 52 -10.50 -14.04 -4.30
N TYR A 53 -10.92 -12.90 -3.76
CA TYR A 53 -12.31 -12.65 -3.39
C TYR A 53 -12.89 -11.57 -4.30
N THR A 54 -14.15 -11.72 -4.70
CA THR A 54 -14.95 -10.58 -5.16
C THR A 54 -15.31 -9.68 -3.97
N ASP A 55 -15.66 -8.42 -4.20
CA ASP A 55 -15.99 -7.48 -3.11
C ASP A 55 -17.14 -7.99 -2.22
N ASP A 56 -18.14 -8.62 -2.84
CA ASP A 56 -19.26 -9.25 -2.14
C ASP A 56 -18.83 -10.47 -1.31
N GLU A 57 -17.96 -11.32 -1.85
CA GLU A 57 -17.44 -12.50 -1.14
C GLU A 57 -16.52 -12.10 0.01
N LEU A 58 -15.69 -11.07 -0.19
CA LEU A 58 -14.80 -10.52 0.84
C LEU A 58 -15.60 -9.99 2.02
N THR A 59 -16.65 -9.22 1.75
CA THR A 59 -17.53 -8.67 2.77
C THR A 59 -18.18 -9.79 3.58
N ARG A 60 -18.68 -10.83 2.91
CA ARG A 60 -19.30 -11.98 3.58
C ARG A 60 -18.31 -12.76 4.43
N PHE A 61 -17.09 -12.97 3.93
CA PHE A 61 -16.03 -13.64 4.68
C PHE A 61 -15.68 -12.87 5.96
N ILE A 62 -15.53 -11.55 5.86
CA ILE A 62 -15.26 -10.70 7.02
C ILE A 62 -16.42 -10.75 8.03
N ASP A 63 -17.66 -10.59 7.56
CA ASP A 63 -18.84 -10.61 8.42
C ASP A 63 -19.01 -11.97 9.15
N GLU A 64 -18.72 -13.09 8.47
CA GLU A 64 -18.69 -14.42 9.09
C GLU A 64 -17.62 -14.53 10.18
N GLN A 65 -16.39 -14.04 9.93
CA GLN A 65 -15.32 -14.08 10.93
C GLN A 65 -15.61 -13.20 12.16
N LEU A 66 -16.15 -12.00 11.96
CA LEU A 66 -16.57 -11.11 13.06
C LEU A 66 -17.70 -11.73 13.90
N ALA A 67 -18.62 -12.45 13.27
CA ALA A 67 -19.72 -13.12 13.96
C ALA A 67 -19.25 -14.32 14.81
N GLU A 68 -18.20 -15.02 14.37
CA GLU A 68 -17.60 -16.11 15.16
C GLU A 68 -16.79 -15.59 16.36
N GLN A 69 -16.09 -14.46 16.22
CA GLN A 69 -15.35 -13.83 17.31
C GLN A 69 -16.25 -13.28 18.43
N THR A 70 -17.43 -12.76 18.09
CA THR A 70 -18.39 -12.21 19.07
C THR A 70 -19.14 -13.26 19.88
N ALA A 71 -19.03 -14.56 19.56
CA ALA A 71 -19.64 -15.64 20.31
C ALA A 71 -18.85 -16.06 21.57
N ASP A 72 -17.54 -15.75 21.64
CA ASP A 72 -16.66 -16.15 22.75
C ASP A 72 -16.41 -15.03 23.79
N GLU A 73 -16.73 -13.76 23.51
CA GLU A 73 -16.43 -12.63 24.40
C GLU A 73 -17.57 -12.22 25.36
N LYS A 74 -18.55 -13.10 25.61
CA LYS A 74 -19.65 -12.84 26.57
C LYS A 74 -19.45 -13.49 27.94
N ASN A 75 -18.22 -13.52 28.45
CA ASN A 75 -17.95 -13.89 29.85
C ASN A 75 -16.60 -13.34 30.36
N GLN A 76 -16.51 -12.04 30.59
CA GLN A 76 -15.91 -11.57 31.83
C GLN A 76 -16.39 -10.17 32.22
N ASN A 77 -16.55 -10.03 33.53
CA ASN A 77 -17.39 -9.09 34.24
C ASN A 77 -16.62 -7.82 34.63
N ASN A 78 -17.38 -6.73 34.74
CA ASN A 78 -17.07 -5.47 35.40
C ASN A 78 -16.22 -5.59 36.68
N THR A 79 -15.45 -4.52 36.98
CA THR A 79 -15.55 -3.72 38.23
C THR A 79 -14.48 -2.60 38.25
N SER A 80 -14.94 -1.35 38.44
CA SER A 80 -14.38 -0.20 39.23
C SER A 80 -12.86 0.05 39.33
N ASP A 81 -12.32 1.26 39.50
CA ASP A 81 -12.76 2.63 39.76
C ASP A 81 -11.49 3.52 39.57
N ILE A 82 -11.67 4.75 39.08
CA ILE A 82 -11.08 6.05 39.48
C ILE A 82 -9.68 6.04 40.18
N ASP A 83 -8.68 6.77 39.67
CA ASP A 83 -8.20 8.07 40.24
C ASP A 83 -6.92 8.65 39.56
N GLU A 84 -7.07 9.87 39.05
CA GLU A 84 -6.20 11.06 39.10
C GLU A 84 -4.65 10.95 39.19
N SER A 85 -3.94 11.56 38.22
CA SER A 85 -2.93 12.65 38.42
C SER A 85 -2.06 12.90 37.17
N GLU A 86 -2.24 14.07 36.54
CA GLU A 86 -1.23 14.82 35.74
C GLU A 86 -0.04 15.31 36.63
N PRO A 87 0.99 16.08 36.18
CA PRO A 87 1.31 16.66 34.85
C PRO A 87 2.83 16.62 34.44
N SER A 88 3.15 17.30 33.32
CA SER A 88 4.44 17.93 32.96
C SER A 88 5.53 17.03 32.37
N SER A 89 6.29 17.39 31.32
CA SER A 89 6.63 18.71 30.79
C SER A 89 7.35 18.59 29.43
N VAL A 90 6.94 19.43 28.48
CA VAL A 90 7.69 19.89 27.28
C VAL A 90 8.84 20.82 27.75
N PRO A 91 10.02 20.87 27.08
CA PRO A 91 10.29 21.92 26.06
C PRO A 91 11.12 21.39 24.85
N GLU A 92 10.79 21.67 23.59
CA GLU A 92 10.92 22.95 22.87
C GLU A 92 12.37 23.33 22.49
N ASN A 93 12.77 23.12 21.22
CA ASN A 93 13.19 24.19 20.30
C ASN A 93 13.69 23.70 18.91
N GLU A 94 13.09 24.31 17.88
CA GLU A 94 13.46 24.45 16.46
C GLU A 94 14.88 25.05 16.21
N PRO A 95 15.38 25.30 14.96
CA PRO A 95 14.81 25.09 13.62
C PRO A 95 15.72 24.41 12.55
N THR A 96 15.07 24.02 11.45
CA THR A 96 15.45 23.82 10.02
C THR A 96 16.58 24.78 9.51
N PRO A 97 17.26 24.60 8.32
CA PRO A 97 16.81 23.85 7.12
C PRO A 97 17.87 23.19 6.17
N GLU A 98 17.35 22.50 5.15
CA GLU A 98 17.90 22.19 3.79
C GLU A 98 18.44 20.76 3.47
N GLU A 99 17.73 20.13 2.52
CA GLU A 99 17.98 18.95 1.66
C GLU A 99 19.33 18.95 0.89
N PRO A 100 19.65 17.94 0.02
CA PRO A 100 19.11 16.57 -0.15
C PRO A 100 20.23 15.49 -0.20
N SER A 101 19.89 14.20 -0.03
CA SER A 101 20.32 13.08 -0.92
C SER A 101 20.34 11.70 -0.22
N LYS A 102 19.53 10.80 -0.79
CA LYS A 102 19.70 9.36 -1.04
C LYS A 102 20.70 8.53 -0.22
N ASP A 103 20.13 7.44 0.28
CA ASP A 103 20.67 6.07 0.33
C ASP A 103 21.60 5.71 1.49
N ASN A 104 20.97 5.33 2.60
CA ASN A 104 21.35 4.16 3.40
C ASN A 104 20.35 4.01 4.55
N GLN A 105 19.48 3.01 4.48
CA GLN A 105 18.80 2.51 5.67
C GLN A 105 19.10 1.03 5.85
N GLU A 106 20.20 0.81 6.56
CA GLU A 106 20.35 -0.31 7.46
C GLU A 106 19.61 0.07 8.75
N SER A 107 18.49 -0.59 9.05
CA SER A 107 18.17 -1.14 10.37
C SER A 107 16.73 -1.64 10.39
N SER A 108 16.65 -2.97 10.42
CA SER A 108 15.49 -3.77 10.78
C SER A 108 14.76 -3.23 12.02
N VAL A 109 13.55 -2.74 11.80
CA VAL A 109 12.44 -3.03 12.69
C VAL A 109 11.53 -3.92 11.84
N ASP A 110 11.31 -5.17 12.24
CA ASP A 110 10.23 -6.00 11.69
C ASP A 110 8.89 -5.42 12.19
N THR A 111 8.58 -4.16 11.85
CA THR A 111 7.21 -3.67 11.81
C THR A 111 6.69 -4.15 10.47
N SER A 112 5.83 -5.15 10.51
CA SER A 112 5.23 -5.66 9.29
C SER A 112 4.31 -4.58 8.71
N SER A 113 4.82 -3.81 7.75
CA SER A 113 4.06 -2.75 7.09
C SER A 113 3.07 -3.34 6.06
N PHE A 114 1.98 -2.61 5.84
CA PHE A 114 0.89 -2.94 4.93
C PHE A 114 0.65 -1.73 4.01
N ILE A 115 0.58 -1.98 2.71
CA ILE A 115 0.27 -0.91 1.75
C ILE A 115 -1.22 -0.97 1.42
N LEU A 116 -1.98 0.00 1.91
CA LEU A 116 -3.37 0.23 1.55
C LEU A 116 -3.44 1.08 0.27
N THR A 117 -4.14 0.61 -0.76
CA THR A 117 -4.44 1.42 -1.94
C THR A 117 -5.93 1.73 -1.99
N ILE A 118 -6.25 3.02 -2.01
CA ILE A 118 -7.62 3.55 -2.07
C ILE A 118 -7.82 4.14 -3.47
N GLU A 119 -8.73 3.57 -4.23
CA GLU A 119 -9.06 4.00 -5.60
C GLU A 119 -10.31 4.90 -5.64
N PRO A 120 -10.44 5.75 -6.68
CA PRO A 120 -11.63 6.58 -6.84
C PRO A 120 -12.90 5.73 -6.95
N GLY A 121 -13.89 6.02 -6.11
CA GLY A 121 -15.17 5.32 -6.09
C GLY A 121 -15.26 4.23 -5.02
N MET A 122 -14.17 3.90 -4.34
CA MET A 122 -14.21 3.06 -3.13
C MET A 122 -15.01 3.74 -2.02
N THR A 123 -15.81 2.95 -1.33
CA THR A 123 -16.62 3.34 -0.19
C THR A 123 -15.83 3.21 1.11
N VAL A 124 -16.25 3.96 2.14
CA VAL A 124 -15.68 3.85 3.49
C VAL A 124 -15.76 2.41 4.02
N THR A 125 -16.84 1.69 3.68
CA THR A 125 -17.05 0.27 4.00
C THR A 125 -15.99 -0.64 3.40
N GLU A 126 -15.64 -0.46 2.12
CA GLU A 126 -14.60 -1.25 1.46
C GLU A 126 -13.23 -0.95 2.06
N VAL A 127 -12.91 0.33 2.31
CA VAL A 127 -11.67 0.72 2.99
C VAL A 127 -11.56 0.06 4.36
N SER A 128 -12.65 0.07 5.15
CA SER A 128 -12.65 -0.57 6.46
C SER A 128 -12.50 -2.10 6.38
N ASN A 129 -13.05 -2.76 5.35
CA ASN A 129 -12.82 -4.19 5.14
C ASN A 129 -11.31 -4.52 4.97
N TYR A 130 -10.59 -3.73 4.18
CA TYR A 130 -9.14 -3.91 4.02
C TYR A 130 -8.37 -3.67 5.32
N LEU A 131 -8.78 -2.66 6.10
CA LEU A 131 -8.18 -2.37 7.40
C LEU A 131 -8.43 -3.50 8.43
N ILE A 132 -9.62 -4.13 8.40
CA ILE A 132 -9.93 -5.29 9.25
C ILE A 132 -9.05 -6.48 8.90
N ILE A 133 -8.88 -6.78 7.60
CA ILE A 133 -8.00 -7.89 7.15
C ILE A 133 -6.55 -7.64 7.55
N ALA A 134 -6.11 -6.38 7.52
CA ALA A 134 -4.79 -6.00 7.98
C ALA A 134 -4.63 -6.05 9.52
N ASN A 135 -5.72 -6.28 10.26
CA ASN A 135 -5.85 -6.18 11.72
C ASN A 135 -5.49 -4.78 12.26
N LEU A 136 -5.79 -3.73 11.49
CA LEU A 136 -5.61 -2.33 11.90
C LEU A 136 -6.83 -1.76 12.61
N ILE A 137 -8.01 -2.32 12.35
CA ILE A 137 -9.26 -1.96 13.04
C ILE A 137 -10.05 -3.24 13.38
N GLU A 138 -10.83 -3.19 14.45
CA GLU A 138 -11.65 -4.32 14.90
C GLU A 138 -13.08 -4.26 14.33
N SER A 139 -13.61 -3.05 14.12
CA SER A 139 -14.99 -2.85 13.71
C SER A 139 -15.14 -1.77 12.65
N ARG A 140 -15.92 -2.11 11.62
CA ARG A 140 -16.38 -1.18 10.57
C ARG A 140 -17.11 0.01 11.18
N GLU A 141 -17.98 -0.25 12.17
CA GLU A 141 -18.78 0.78 12.82
C GLU A 141 -17.90 1.74 13.63
N GLN A 142 -16.88 1.21 14.33
CA GLN A 142 -15.96 2.04 15.10
C GLN A 142 -15.21 3.02 14.19
N PHE A 143 -14.71 2.54 13.05
CA PHE A 143 -14.02 3.37 12.06
C PHE A 143 -14.95 4.42 11.44
N ILE A 144 -16.15 4.02 11.00
CA ILE A 144 -17.14 4.96 10.41
C ILE A 144 -17.55 6.04 11.41
N ASN A 145 -17.79 5.66 12.66
CA ASN A 145 -18.15 6.61 13.71
C ASN A 145 -16.98 7.56 13.99
N TYR A 146 -15.75 7.04 14.09
CA TYR A 146 -14.56 7.85 14.30
C TYR A 146 -14.40 8.91 13.20
N LEU A 147 -14.56 8.52 11.93
CA LEU A 147 -14.50 9.45 10.81
C LEU A 147 -15.62 10.49 10.87
N SER A 148 -16.83 10.10 11.26
CA SER A 148 -17.98 11.00 11.34
C SER A 148 -17.85 12.01 12.48
N ASP A 149 -17.44 11.55 13.66
CA ASP A 149 -17.34 12.37 14.87
C ASP A 149 -16.21 13.39 14.78
N ASN A 150 -15.15 13.06 14.04
CA ASN A 150 -13.96 13.91 13.90
C ASN A 150 -13.91 14.72 12.59
N GLY A 151 -14.93 14.62 11.73
CA GLY A 151 -15.04 15.42 10.50
C GLY A 151 -14.17 14.92 9.34
N TYR A 152 -13.92 13.61 9.28
CA TYR A 152 -13.19 12.94 8.19
C TYR A 152 -14.10 12.13 7.25
N ALA A 153 -15.40 11.97 7.58
CA ALA A 153 -16.34 11.07 6.88
C ALA A 153 -16.40 11.23 5.34
N THR A 154 -16.14 12.42 4.82
CA THR A 154 -16.18 12.75 3.39
C THR A 154 -14.80 12.85 2.75
N ASN A 155 -13.72 12.79 3.54
CA ASN A 155 -12.38 13.23 3.14
C ASN A 155 -11.31 12.13 3.22
N ILE A 156 -11.69 10.90 2.91
CA ILE A 156 -10.70 9.84 2.68
C ILE A 156 -9.97 10.13 1.37
N GLN A 157 -8.64 10.07 1.41
CA GLN A 157 -7.77 10.37 0.29
C GLN A 157 -7.61 9.15 -0.63
N VAL A 158 -7.58 9.41 -1.93
CA VAL A 158 -7.21 8.41 -2.96
C VAL A 158 -5.69 8.35 -3.03
N GLY A 159 -5.11 7.15 -3.03
CA GLY A 159 -3.66 6.96 -3.09
C GLY A 159 -3.22 5.63 -2.50
N SER A 160 -1.90 5.47 -2.36
CA SER A 160 -1.29 4.33 -1.69
C SER A 160 -0.61 4.81 -0.40
N PHE A 161 -0.95 4.17 0.71
CA PHE A 161 -0.54 4.53 2.05
C PHE A 161 0.15 3.34 2.71
N GLU A 162 1.33 3.56 3.26
CA GLU A 162 2.02 2.56 4.06
C GLU A 162 1.56 2.70 5.52
N LEU A 163 1.04 1.61 6.08
CA LEU A 163 0.47 1.52 7.41
C LEU A 163 1.19 0.44 8.20
N ASP A 164 1.55 0.71 9.45
CA ASP A 164 2.15 -0.28 10.34
C ASP A 164 1.07 -0.97 11.17
N ARG A 165 1.23 -2.27 11.44
CA ARG A 165 0.26 -3.05 12.25
C ARG A 165 0.08 -2.54 13.69
N ASP A 166 1.04 -1.80 14.20
CA ASP A 166 0.99 -1.23 15.55
C ASP A 166 0.34 0.17 15.58
N MET A 167 -0.08 0.72 14.42
CA MET A 167 -0.78 2.01 14.36
C MET A 167 -2.13 1.93 15.06
N THR A 168 -2.43 2.97 15.83
CA THR A 168 -3.74 3.19 16.42
C THR A 168 -4.76 3.64 15.37
N LEU A 169 -6.05 3.51 15.69
CA LEU A 169 -7.14 3.98 14.82
C LEU A 169 -6.98 5.45 14.40
N ASP A 170 -6.50 6.31 15.31
CA ASP A 170 -6.28 7.73 15.03
C ASP A 170 -5.15 7.94 14.01
N GLU A 171 -4.01 7.28 14.23
CA GLU A 171 -2.86 7.35 13.33
C GLU A 171 -3.20 6.81 11.93
N VAL A 172 -3.96 5.71 11.85
CA VAL A 172 -4.45 5.19 10.57
C VAL A 172 -5.29 6.25 9.84
N VAL A 173 -6.19 6.92 10.56
CA VAL A 173 -7.07 7.94 9.98
C VAL A 173 -6.29 9.17 9.53
N ASP A 174 -5.34 9.64 10.33
CA ASP A 174 -4.48 10.78 9.98
C ASP A 174 -3.60 10.51 8.75
N VAL A 175 -3.22 9.25 8.49
CA VAL A 175 -2.48 8.88 7.28
C VAL A 175 -3.36 8.89 6.04
N ILE A 176 -4.61 8.41 6.13
CA ILE A 176 -5.48 8.15 4.96
C ILE A 176 -6.54 9.23 4.72
N ALA A 177 -6.78 10.14 5.66
CA ALA A 177 -7.85 11.14 5.58
C ALA A 177 -7.32 12.55 5.87
N ASN A 178 -8.04 13.57 5.42
CA ASN A 178 -7.77 14.97 5.75
C ASN A 178 -8.95 15.56 6.51
N LYS A 179 -8.67 16.30 7.57
CA LYS A 179 -9.71 17.00 8.33
C LYS A 179 -10.31 18.15 7.51
N GLU A 180 -11.64 18.31 7.55
CA GLU A 180 -12.35 19.49 7.01
C GLU A 180 -12.03 20.79 7.77
#